data_AF-A0A8T4RNT7-F1
#
_entry.id   AF-A0A8T4RNT7-F1
#
_cell.length_a   1.000
_cell.length_b   1.000
_cell.length_c   1.000
_cell.angle_alpha   90.00
_cell.angle_beta   90.00
_cell.angle_gamma   90.00
#
_symmetry.space_group_name_H-M   'P 1'
#
loop_
_entity.id
_entity.type
_entity.pdbx_description
1 polymer ?
#
loop_
_entity_poly.entity_id
_entity_poly.type
_entity_poly.pdbx_seq_one_letter_code
_entity_poly.pdbx_strand_id
1 'polypeptide(L)'
;MGLSYKQQKSTYKNFFGTSAYTLLIQGWVPTKKVRKVCAELHDLTKGNLFIEEKAATEKEIPILLENKKIWKPFEFFLELFSLPNYKELDPTFLLFLTFPIFFGIMLGDVGYGLVTLFFFLFLRKKIPSLKPLLTVMIYSSLITILFGALYGEYFGFEHLGEEKGQALCAATGICLPRIMEVAEHGELAVEYIYDFPRALNRLHGHINVLGTELLSVLFIGALLGVLHVNLGLLLGFYNTWKAHGFKHALLEKGSWWVLQLGIVLLVLGYLQIGFQPWVGGIIMILAAVMLYLGEGITGIIELPSIFSNMLSYMRLGAVGLASVGLAVVINENLTMPLIEQGGIFVLLGILIFVIGHIINIALGVIGPFLHSLRLHYVEFFTKFYKGGGIAFQPFGKKI
;
A
#
# COMPACT_ATOMS: atom_id res chain seq x y z
N MET A 1 -10.91 -13.90 23.35
CA MET A 1 -11.36 -14.45 24.65
C MET A 1 -12.67 -13.75 24.98
N GLY A 2 -13.81 -14.39 24.66
CA GLY A 2 -15.12 -13.73 24.71
C GLY A 2 -15.63 -13.54 26.14
N LEU A 3 -16.13 -12.36 26.45
CA LEU A 3 -16.82 -12.07 27.72
C LEU A 3 -18.06 -12.97 27.84
N SER A 4 -18.25 -13.59 29.00
CA SER A 4 -19.47 -14.34 29.34
C SER A 4 -20.69 -13.41 29.28
N TYR A 5 -21.86 -13.94 28.92
CA TYR A 5 -23.13 -13.20 28.83
C TYR A 5 -23.42 -12.34 30.08
N LYS A 6 -23.07 -12.85 31.27
CA LYS A 6 -23.17 -12.11 32.53
C LYS A 6 -22.21 -10.92 32.63
N GLN A 7 -21.01 -11.03 32.06
CA GLN A 7 -20.03 -9.94 32.01
C GLN A 7 -20.44 -8.86 31.00
N GLN A 8 -20.96 -9.23 29.82
CA GLN A 8 -21.49 -8.25 28.86
C GLN A 8 -22.63 -7.43 29.47
N LYS A 9 -23.56 -8.09 30.18
CA LYS A 9 -24.66 -7.41 30.88
C LYS A 9 -24.17 -6.43 31.96
N SER A 10 -23.04 -6.73 32.62
CA SER A 10 -22.41 -5.84 33.60
C SER A 10 -21.72 -4.64 32.95
N THR A 11 -21.07 -4.82 31.80
CA THR A 11 -20.34 -3.76 31.08
C THR A 11 -21.29 -2.76 30.41
N TYR A 12 -22.45 -3.21 29.90
CA TYR A 12 -23.43 -2.36 29.22
C TYR A 12 -24.58 -1.88 30.12
N LYS A 13 -24.35 -1.77 31.43
CA LYS A 13 -25.37 -1.35 32.41
C LYS A 13 -26.02 0.00 32.07
N ASN A 14 -25.33 0.87 31.35
CA ASN A 14 -25.85 2.16 30.89
C ASN A 14 -26.81 2.08 29.70
N PHE A 15 -26.82 0.97 28.96
CA PHE A 15 -27.71 0.73 27.82
C PHE A 15 -29.01 0.02 28.21
N PHE A 16 -29.10 -0.51 29.43
CA PHE A 16 -30.27 -1.19 29.95
C PHE A 16 -30.79 -0.50 31.22
N GLY A 17 -31.95 0.13 31.13
CA GLY A 17 -32.67 0.69 32.28
C GLY A 17 -33.84 -0.22 32.66
N THR A 18 -34.06 -0.45 33.94
CA THR A 18 -35.21 -1.23 34.44
C THR A 18 -36.00 -0.41 35.44
N SER A 19 -37.31 -0.29 35.20
CA SER A 19 -38.31 0.18 36.16
C SER A 19 -39.21 -1.00 36.58
N ALA A 20 -40.11 -0.79 37.54
CA ALA A 20 -41.06 -1.82 38.00
C ALA A 20 -41.93 -2.40 36.88
N TYR A 21 -42.19 -1.62 35.81
CA TYR A 21 -43.09 -1.99 34.71
C TYR A 21 -42.48 -1.80 33.31
N THR A 22 -41.25 -1.29 33.20
CA THR A 22 -40.65 -0.90 31.91
C THR A 22 -39.20 -1.32 31.82
N LEU A 23 -38.81 -1.95 30.71
CA LEU A 23 -37.42 -2.21 30.34
C LEU A 23 -37.03 -1.21 29.23
N LEU A 24 -36.08 -0.34 29.51
CA LEU A 24 -35.48 0.56 28.54
C LEU A 24 -34.23 -0.11 27.95
N ILE A 25 -34.17 -0.20 26.63
CA ILE A 25 -32.99 -0.67 25.90
C ILE A 25 -32.57 0.44 24.95
N GLN A 26 -31.37 0.95 25.14
CA GLN A 26 -30.74 1.91 24.23
C GLN A 26 -29.62 1.21 23.46
N GLY A 27 -29.45 1.55 22.19
CA GLY A 27 -28.39 0.96 21.40
C GLY A 27 -28.43 1.34 19.94
N TRP A 28 -27.38 0.96 19.25
CA TRP A 28 -27.19 1.23 17.84
C TRP A 28 -27.63 0.05 16.99
N VAL A 29 -28.44 0.30 15.96
CA VAL A 29 -28.88 -0.71 15.01
C VAL A 29 -28.58 -0.23 13.59
N PRO A 30 -27.93 -1.04 12.74
CA PRO A 30 -27.75 -0.67 11.34
C PRO A 30 -29.10 -0.47 10.65
N THR A 31 -29.26 0.62 9.89
CA THR A 31 -30.53 1.00 9.23
C THR A 31 -31.18 -0.16 8.46
N LYS A 32 -30.37 -1.01 7.81
CA LYS A 32 -30.84 -2.19 7.06
C LYS A 32 -31.52 -3.26 7.93
N LYS A 33 -31.19 -3.32 9.22
CA LYS A 33 -31.69 -4.32 10.17
C LYS A 33 -32.80 -3.79 11.09
N VAL A 34 -33.05 -2.47 11.10
CA VAL A 34 -34.06 -1.84 11.96
C VAL A 34 -35.42 -2.52 11.82
N ARG A 35 -35.92 -2.70 10.59
CA ARG A 35 -37.23 -3.34 10.35
C ARG A 35 -37.32 -4.76 10.93
N LYS A 36 -36.27 -5.56 10.76
CA LYS A 36 -36.23 -6.94 11.25
C LYS A 36 -36.22 -6.97 12.78
N VAL A 37 -35.39 -6.13 13.41
CA VAL A 37 -35.32 -6.02 14.87
C VAL A 37 -36.65 -5.54 15.45
N CYS A 38 -37.30 -4.55 14.83
CA CYS A 38 -38.60 -4.06 15.27
C CYS A 38 -39.69 -5.14 15.19
N ALA A 39 -39.71 -5.93 14.11
CA ALA A 39 -40.66 -7.02 13.95
C ALA A 39 -40.45 -8.12 15.01
N GLU A 40 -39.21 -8.59 15.21
CA GLU A 40 -38.89 -9.61 16.22
C GLU A 40 -39.21 -9.13 17.64
N LEU A 41 -38.93 -7.86 17.96
CA LEU A 41 -39.26 -7.27 19.27
C LEU A 41 -40.76 -7.09 19.46
N HIS A 42 -41.50 -6.71 18.43
CA HIS A 42 -42.95 -6.58 18.49
C HIS A 42 -43.62 -7.93 18.79
N ASP A 43 -43.18 -9.00 18.14
CA ASP A 43 -43.67 -10.35 18.36
C ASP A 43 -43.34 -10.85 19.78
N LEU A 44 -42.12 -10.59 20.26
CA LEU A 44 -41.68 -10.97 21.61
C LEU A 44 -42.43 -10.22 22.72
N THR A 45 -42.76 -8.95 22.50
CA THR A 45 -43.41 -8.07 23.50
C THR A 45 -44.93 -8.07 23.39
N LYS A 46 -45.51 -8.85 22.47
CA LYS A 46 -46.96 -8.88 22.19
C LYS A 46 -47.55 -7.48 21.94
N GLY A 47 -46.80 -6.62 21.24
CA GLY A 47 -47.22 -5.26 20.89
C GLY A 47 -46.92 -4.17 21.92
N ASN A 48 -46.35 -4.49 23.09
CA ASN A 48 -45.95 -3.50 24.09
C ASN A 48 -44.54 -2.93 23.82
N LEU A 49 -44.34 -2.34 22.63
CA LEU A 49 -43.06 -1.78 22.20
C LEU A 49 -43.19 -0.31 21.82
N PHE A 50 -42.43 0.55 22.49
CA PHE A 50 -42.27 1.95 22.14
C PHE A 50 -40.85 2.19 21.60
N ILE A 51 -40.74 2.74 20.40
CA ILE A 51 -39.46 3.00 19.73
C ILE A 51 -39.31 4.51 19.56
N GLU A 52 -38.21 5.05 20.08
CA GLU A 52 -37.85 6.45 19.93
C GLU A 52 -36.49 6.55 19.22
N GLU A 53 -36.44 7.27 18.10
CA GLU A 53 -35.19 7.58 17.43
C GLU A 53 -34.57 8.81 18.07
N LYS A 54 -33.39 8.65 18.68
CA LYS A 54 -32.65 9.75 19.30
C LYS A 54 -31.63 10.31 18.32
N ALA A 55 -31.63 11.63 18.13
CA ALA A 55 -30.55 12.32 17.44
C ALA A 55 -29.26 12.16 18.26
N ALA A 56 -28.17 11.75 17.61
CA ALA A 56 -26.90 11.55 18.27
C ALA A 56 -25.79 12.36 17.63
N THR A 57 -24.77 12.61 18.43
CA THR A 57 -23.54 13.24 17.99
C THR A 57 -22.72 12.25 17.17
N GLU A 58 -22.11 12.70 16.08
CA GLU A 58 -21.34 11.86 15.15
C GLU A 58 -20.24 11.01 15.83
N LYS A 59 -19.64 11.54 16.91
CA LYS A 59 -18.59 10.85 17.68
C LYS A 59 -19.09 9.65 18.48
N GLU A 60 -20.39 9.58 18.77
CA GLU A 60 -21.00 8.50 19.54
C GLU A 60 -21.49 7.35 18.64
N ILE A 61 -21.55 7.57 17.33
CA ILE A 61 -22.06 6.60 16.36
C ILE A 61 -20.96 5.55 16.10
N PRO A 62 -21.23 4.27 16.40
CA PRO A 62 -20.28 3.20 16.11
C PRO A 62 -20.21 2.89 14.61
N ILE A 63 -19.02 2.55 14.13
CA ILE A 63 -18.76 2.24 12.73
C ILE A 63 -18.87 0.74 12.49
N LEU A 64 -19.70 0.39 11.51
CA LEU A 64 -19.78 -0.93 10.92
C LEU A 64 -19.29 -0.85 9.48
N LEU A 65 -18.11 -1.41 9.22
CA LEU A 65 -17.59 -1.54 7.87
C LEU A 65 -18.35 -2.64 7.12
N GLU A 66 -18.86 -2.32 5.94
CA GLU A 66 -19.57 -3.24 5.06
C GLU A 66 -18.79 -3.46 3.76
N ASN A 67 -17.67 -4.18 3.85
CA ASN A 67 -16.82 -4.48 2.71
C ASN A 67 -17.15 -5.80 2.02
N LYS A 68 -16.80 -5.89 0.72
CA LYS A 68 -16.89 -7.13 -0.05
C LYS A 68 -15.89 -8.15 0.49
N LYS A 69 -16.21 -9.44 0.35
CA LYS A 69 -15.39 -10.56 0.86
C LYS A 69 -13.93 -10.53 0.39
N ILE A 70 -13.66 -9.93 -0.77
CA ILE A 70 -12.34 -9.87 -1.40
C ILE A 70 -11.41 -8.93 -0.63
N TRP A 71 -11.86 -7.70 -0.31
CA TRP A 71 -11.07 -6.69 0.38
C TRP A 71 -11.35 -6.59 1.88
N LYS A 72 -12.35 -7.33 2.40
CA LYS A 72 -12.61 -7.45 3.85
C LYS A 72 -11.37 -7.78 4.71
N PRO A 73 -10.43 -8.65 4.28
CA PRO A 73 -9.23 -8.93 5.08
C PRO A 73 -8.38 -7.70 5.43
N PHE A 74 -8.47 -6.63 4.63
CA PHE A 74 -7.72 -5.38 4.83
C PHE A 74 -8.31 -4.50 5.94
N GLU A 75 -9.55 -4.76 6.38
CA GLU A 75 -10.13 -4.11 7.57
C GLU A 75 -9.26 -4.31 8.81
N PHE A 76 -8.53 -5.44 8.89
CA PHE A 76 -7.59 -5.74 9.97
C PHE A 76 -6.53 -4.63 10.16
N PHE A 77 -6.06 -4.03 9.07
CA PHE A 77 -5.09 -2.93 9.16
C PHE A 77 -5.72 -1.63 9.66
N LEU A 78 -6.98 -1.36 9.30
CA LEU A 78 -7.71 -0.22 9.83
C LEU A 78 -7.97 -0.37 11.33
N GLU A 79 -8.37 -1.56 11.77
CA GLU A 79 -8.55 -1.87 13.19
C GLU A 79 -7.26 -1.71 13.99
N LEU A 80 -6.10 -2.01 13.40
CA LEU A 80 -4.80 -1.85 14.04
C LEU A 80 -4.35 -0.38 14.15
N PHE A 81 -4.76 0.46 13.20
CA PHE A 81 -4.41 1.89 13.19
C PHE A 81 -5.47 2.72 13.95
N SER A 82 -6.63 2.91 13.34
CA SER A 82 -7.83 3.51 13.92
C SER A 82 -8.97 3.39 12.91
N LEU A 83 -10.21 3.26 13.37
CA LEU A 83 -11.39 3.21 12.50
C LEU A 83 -11.80 4.60 12.00
N PRO A 84 -12.43 4.70 10.81
CA PRO A 84 -12.79 5.99 10.23
C PRO A 84 -13.92 6.61 11.03
N ASN A 85 -14.07 7.93 10.96
CA ASN A 85 -15.30 8.57 11.46
C ASN A 85 -16.50 8.23 10.57
N TYR A 86 -17.71 8.37 11.11
CA TYR A 86 -18.96 8.00 10.41
C TYR A 86 -19.15 8.68 9.03
N LYS A 87 -18.59 9.88 8.85
CA LYS A 87 -18.66 10.65 7.58
C LYS A 87 -17.40 10.52 6.71
N GLU A 88 -16.36 9.88 7.22
CA GLU A 88 -15.11 9.69 6.48
C GLU A 88 -15.25 8.56 5.46
N LEU A 89 -14.43 8.63 4.41
CA LEU A 89 -14.35 7.57 3.42
C LEU A 89 -13.58 6.37 3.97
N ASP A 90 -14.08 5.17 3.67
CA ASP A 90 -13.38 3.92 3.98
C ASP A 90 -12.26 3.66 2.95
N PRO A 91 -10.97 3.63 3.36
CA PRO A 91 -9.86 3.37 2.46
C PRO A 91 -9.56 1.88 2.26
N THR A 92 -10.37 0.95 2.78
CA THR A 92 -10.15 -0.50 2.68
C THR A 92 -9.96 -0.98 1.25
N PHE A 93 -10.74 -0.47 0.30
CA PHE A 93 -10.61 -0.84 -1.11
C PHE A 93 -9.26 -0.40 -1.69
N LEU A 94 -8.78 0.78 -1.31
CA LEU A 94 -7.51 1.29 -1.78
C LEU A 94 -6.36 0.51 -1.18
N LEU A 95 -6.39 0.24 0.13
CA LEU A 95 -5.44 -0.68 0.78
C LEU A 95 -5.38 -2.03 0.05
N PHE A 96 -6.51 -2.60 -0.32
CA PHE A 96 -6.56 -3.86 -1.06
C PHE A 96 -5.79 -3.79 -2.39
N LEU A 97 -5.84 -2.65 -3.07
CA LEU A 97 -5.15 -2.45 -4.34
C LEU A 97 -3.66 -2.11 -4.14
N THR A 98 -3.36 -1.09 -3.35
CA THR A 98 -2.02 -0.48 -3.28
C THR A 98 -1.06 -1.26 -2.38
N PHE A 99 -1.53 -1.88 -1.29
CA PHE A 99 -0.66 -2.60 -0.37
C PHE A 99 0.01 -3.83 -1.02
N PRO A 100 -0.72 -4.76 -1.67
CA PRO A 100 -0.09 -5.88 -2.38
C PRO A 100 0.83 -5.44 -3.51
N ILE A 101 0.50 -4.34 -4.21
CA ILE A 101 1.34 -3.78 -5.27
C ILE A 101 2.66 -3.29 -4.70
N PHE A 102 2.66 -2.48 -3.64
CA PHE A 102 3.90 -2.01 -3.02
C PHE A 102 4.74 -3.15 -2.48
N PHE A 103 4.12 -4.13 -1.84
CA PHE A 103 4.82 -5.33 -1.39
C PHE A 103 5.47 -6.09 -2.56
N GLY A 104 4.71 -6.30 -3.64
CA GLY A 104 5.18 -7.02 -4.82
C GLY A 104 6.30 -6.31 -5.56
N ILE A 105 6.23 -4.98 -5.69
CA ILE A 105 7.29 -4.16 -6.28
C ILE A 105 8.60 -4.27 -5.50
N MET A 106 8.52 -4.32 -4.16
CA MET A 106 9.73 -4.45 -3.31
C MET A 106 10.32 -5.86 -3.33
N LEU A 107 9.51 -6.93 -3.22
CA LEU A 107 10.07 -8.29 -3.15
C LEU A 107 10.39 -8.87 -4.53
N GLY A 108 9.54 -8.61 -5.53
CA GLY A 108 9.86 -8.75 -6.96
C GLY A 108 10.54 -10.03 -7.45
N ASP A 109 10.27 -11.21 -6.88
CA ASP A 109 10.94 -12.47 -7.28
C ASP A 109 9.93 -13.63 -7.35
N VAL A 110 9.94 -14.40 -8.45
CA VAL A 110 9.01 -15.51 -8.67
C VAL A 110 9.24 -16.65 -7.67
N GLY A 111 10.50 -16.98 -7.41
CA GLY A 111 10.90 -18.02 -6.46
C GLY A 111 10.47 -17.68 -5.04
N TYR A 112 10.80 -16.48 -4.57
CA TYR A 112 10.39 -16.02 -3.24
C TYR A 112 8.88 -15.86 -3.13
N GLY A 113 8.22 -15.38 -4.19
CA GLY A 113 6.76 -15.29 -4.27
C GLY A 113 6.08 -16.66 -4.10
N LEU A 114 6.58 -17.71 -4.76
CA LEU A 114 6.05 -19.07 -4.63
C LEU A 114 6.28 -19.65 -3.23
N VAL A 115 7.50 -19.53 -2.69
CA VAL A 115 7.82 -20.02 -1.34
C VAL A 115 6.93 -19.35 -0.29
N THR A 116 6.81 -18.03 -0.35
CA THR A 116 5.97 -17.27 0.59
C THR A 116 4.48 -17.58 0.42
N LEU A 117 3.99 -17.77 -0.81
CA LEU A 117 2.60 -18.16 -1.08
C LEU A 117 2.25 -19.48 -0.39
N PHE A 118 3.07 -20.52 -0.59
CA PHE A 118 2.84 -21.82 0.04
C PHE A 118 2.97 -21.75 1.56
N PHE A 119 3.95 -21.00 2.06
CA PHE A 119 4.13 -20.77 3.49
C PHE A 119 2.91 -20.11 4.15
N PHE A 120 2.36 -19.05 3.56
CA PHE A 120 1.18 -18.37 4.11
C PHE A 120 -0.10 -19.17 3.94
N LEU A 121 -0.25 -19.94 2.85
CA LEU A 121 -1.37 -20.89 2.70
C LEU A 121 -1.36 -21.97 3.79
N PHE A 122 -0.18 -22.50 4.12
CA PHE A 122 0.01 -23.45 5.21
C PHE A 122 -0.32 -22.82 6.57
N LEU A 123 0.22 -21.62 6.85
CA LEU A 123 0.02 -20.93 8.12
C LEU A 123 -1.45 -20.51 8.32
N ARG A 124 -2.15 -20.16 7.23
CA ARG A 124 -3.58 -19.81 7.26
C ARG A 124 -4.47 -20.95 7.74
N LYS A 125 -4.07 -22.21 7.47
CA LYS A 125 -4.76 -23.40 7.97
C LYS A 125 -4.45 -23.63 9.46
N LYS A 126 -3.20 -23.43 9.88
CA LYS A 126 -2.76 -23.68 11.27
C LYS A 126 -3.19 -22.62 12.28
N ILE A 127 -3.29 -21.35 11.87
CA ILE A 127 -3.56 -20.23 12.79
C ILE A 127 -4.82 -19.47 12.35
N PRO A 128 -6.02 -19.92 12.78
CA PRO A 128 -7.28 -19.30 12.37
C PRO A 128 -7.44 -17.85 12.83
N SER A 129 -6.80 -17.44 13.93
CA SER A 129 -6.87 -16.08 14.47
C SER A 129 -6.24 -15.04 13.54
N LEU A 130 -5.20 -15.41 12.79
CA LEU A 130 -4.49 -14.52 11.87
C LEU A 130 -5.00 -14.63 10.42
N LYS A 131 -6.17 -15.24 10.21
CA LYS A 131 -6.76 -15.41 8.87
C LYS A 131 -6.81 -14.12 8.04
N PRO A 132 -7.20 -12.93 8.58
CA PRO A 132 -7.21 -11.70 7.80
C PRO A 132 -5.81 -11.32 7.31
N LEU A 133 -4.84 -11.22 8.24
CA LEU A 133 -3.44 -10.92 7.94
C LEU A 133 -2.85 -11.88 6.90
N LEU A 134 -3.02 -13.18 7.10
CA LEU A 134 -2.47 -14.20 6.20
C LEU A 134 -3.14 -14.17 4.82
N THR A 135 -4.41 -13.77 4.73
CA THR A 135 -5.09 -13.60 3.44
C THR A 135 -4.52 -12.39 2.68
N VAL A 136 -4.20 -11.30 3.39
CA VAL A 136 -3.47 -10.17 2.78
C VAL A 136 -2.11 -10.64 2.27
N MET A 137 -1.34 -11.36 3.09
CA MET A 137 0.00 -11.83 2.69
C MET A 137 -0.05 -12.76 1.48
N ILE A 138 -1.09 -13.59 1.36
CA ILE A 138 -1.32 -14.42 0.16
C ILE A 138 -1.53 -13.56 -1.09
N TYR A 139 -2.35 -12.51 -1.02
CA TYR A 139 -2.52 -11.58 -2.14
C TYR A 139 -1.21 -10.88 -2.49
N SER A 140 -0.44 -10.46 -1.48
CA SER A 140 0.89 -9.88 -1.67
C SER A 140 1.83 -10.84 -2.39
N SER A 141 1.91 -12.12 -1.99
CA SER A 141 2.73 -13.13 -2.67
C SER A 141 2.32 -13.37 -4.13
N LEU A 142 1.01 -13.32 -4.45
CA LEU A 142 0.55 -13.42 -5.84
C LEU A 142 1.02 -12.24 -6.69
N ILE A 143 0.99 -11.03 -6.13
CA ILE A 143 1.49 -9.84 -6.80
C ILE A 143 3.03 -9.85 -6.88
N THR A 144 3.73 -10.38 -5.88
CA THR A 144 5.18 -10.63 -5.96
C THR A 144 5.52 -11.57 -7.11
N ILE A 145 4.77 -12.65 -7.34
CA ILE A 145 5.00 -13.54 -8.49
C ILE A 145 4.79 -12.79 -9.80
N LEU A 146 3.75 -11.96 -9.89
CA LEU A 146 3.49 -11.14 -11.07
C LEU A 146 4.63 -10.16 -11.35
N PHE A 147 5.10 -9.42 -10.34
CA PHE A 147 6.23 -8.49 -10.49
C PHE A 147 7.56 -9.21 -10.69
N GLY A 148 7.77 -10.37 -10.08
CA GLY A 148 8.94 -11.21 -10.33
C GLY A 148 8.99 -11.71 -11.77
N ALA A 149 7.84 -12.10 -12.33
CA ALA A 149 7.76 -12.45 -13.75
C ALA A 149 7.98 -11.23 -14.67
N LEU A 150 7.57 -10.04 -14.23
CA LEU A 150 7.80 -8.77 -14.94
C LEU A 150 9.29 -8.35 -14.87
N TYR A 151 9.96 -8.62 -13.76
CA TYR A 151 11.40 -8.34 -13.58
C TYR A 151 12.26 -9.43 -14.24
N GLY A 152 11.74 -10.65 -14.35
CA GLY A 152 12.46 -11.80 -14.88
C GLY A 152 13.34 -12.53 -13.86
N GLU A 153 13.04 -12.34 -12.57
CA GLU A 153 13.83 -12.80 -11.43
C GLU A 153 13.29 -14.12 -10.84
N TYR A 154 14.16 -15.13 -10.75
CA TYR A 154 13.84 -16.44 -10.16
C TYR A 154 14.92 -16.82 -9.15
N PHE A 155 14.62 -16.72 -7.84
CA PHE A 155 15.63 -16.96 -6.78
C PHE A 155 16.89 -16.09 -6.95
N GLY A 156 16.73 -14.87 -7.47
CA GLY A 156 17.84 -13.99 -7.84
C GLY A 156 18.74 -14.50 -8.97
N PHE A 157 18.26 -15.45 -9.78
CA PHE A 157 18.85 -15.75 -11.08
C PHE A 157 18.08 -15.01 -12.16
N GLU A 158 18.80 -14.19 -12.93
CA GLU A 158 18.28 -13.50 -14.11
C GLU A 158 18.22 -14.48 -15.29
N HIS A 159 17.21 -15.35 -15.34
CA HIS A 159 17.18 -16.46 -16.32
C HIS A 159 16.37 -16.19 -17.60
N LEU A 160 15.75 -15.01 -17.74
CA LEU A 160 15.06 -14.61 -18.96
C LEU A 160 15.95 -13.70 -19.81
N GLY A 161 17.05 -14.27 -20.30
CA GLY A 161 18.05 -13.61 -21.13
C GLY A 161 17.92 -13.90 -22.63
N GLU A 162 17.56 -12.87 -23.40
CA GLU A 162 17.65 -12.74 -24.87
C GLU A 162 16.85 -13.72 -25.77
N GLU A 163 16.94 -15.04 -25.58
CA GLU A 163 16.42 -16.01 -26.56
C GLU A 163 14.88 -16.03 -26.70
N LYS A 164 14.16 -15.90 -25.58
CA LYS A 164 12.68 -15.89 -25.59
C LYS A 164 12.10 -14.53 -26.00
N GLY A 165 12.91 -13.48 -25.94
CA GLY A 165 12.58 -12.14 -26.40
C GLY A 165 12.31 -12.09 -27.90
N GLN A 166 13.24 -12.68 -28.62
CA GLN A 166 13.20 -12.84 -30.07
C GLN A 166 12.05 -13.77 -30.49
N ALA A 167 11.84 -14.88 -29.77
CA ALA A 167 10.76 -15.82 -30.04
C ALA A 167 9.36 -15.20 -29.88
N LEU A 168 9.14 -14.33 -28.88
CA LEU A 168 7.83 -13.71 -28.69
C LEU A 168 7.60 -12.48 -29.58
N CYS A 169 8.63 -11.71 -29.90
CA CYS A 169 8.55 -10.69 -30.96
C CYS A 169 8.16 -11.34 -32.29
N ALA A 170 8.79 -12.47 -32.63
CA ALA A 170 8.44 -13.25 -33.81
C ALA A 170 7.01 -13.82 -33.77
N ALA A 171 6.50 -14.19 -32.59
CA ALA A 171 5.15 -14.77 -32.45
C ALA A 171 4.01 -13.75 -32.32
N THR A 172 4.26 -12.56 -31.76
CA THR A 172 3.21 -11.56 -31.42
C THR A 172 3.30 -10.26 -32.21
N GLY A 173 4.40 -10.01 -32.91
CA GLY A 173 4.62 -8.80 -33.72
C GLY A 173 4.78 -7.50 -32.92
N ILE A 174 4.71 -7.57 -31.58
CA ILE A 174 4.92 -6.43 -30.69
C ILE A 174 6.40 -6.45 -30.27
N CYS A 175 7.19 -5.61 -30.91
CA CYS A 175 8.63 -5.52 -30.67
C CYS A 175 9.00 -4.11 -30.23
N LEU A 176 9.65 -3.98 -29.07
CA LEU A 176 10.12 -2.71 -28.54
C LEU A 176 11.59 -2.52 -28.96
N PRO A 177 11.93 -1.52 -29.80
CA PRO A 177 13.29 -1.34 -30.29
C PRO A 177 14.24 -0.81 -29.19
N ARG A 178 15.47 -1.34 -29.14
CA ARG A 178 16.61 -0.72 -28.42
C ARG A 178 17.56 -0.08 -29.43
N ILE A 179 18.07 1.12 -29.12
CA ILE A 179 19.23 1.73 -29.79
C ILE A 179 20.47 1.42 -28.92
N MET A 180 21.52 0.88 -29.52
CA MET A 180 22.84 0.75 -28.89
C MET A 180 23.81 1.63 -29.68
N GLU A 181 24.39 2.64 -29.04
CA GLU A 181 25.58 3.30 -29.60
C GLU A 181 26.81 2.54 -29.09
N VAL A 182 27.39 1.69 -29.94
CA VAL A 182 28.77 1.26 -29.78
C VAL A 182 29.58 1.98 -30.85
N ALA A 183 30.25 3.05 -30.44
CA ALA A 183 31.26 3.68 -31.27
C ALA A 183 32.58 2.95 -31.05
N GLU A 184 32.89 1.99 -31.93
CA GLU A 184 34.27 1.71 -32.26
C GLU A 184 34.38 1.65 -33.79
N HIS A 185 35.18 2.58 -34.34
CA HIS A 185 35.45 2.76 -35.77
C HIS A 185 34.35 3.41 -36.65
N GLY A 186 33.75 4.49 -36.17
CA GLY A 186 33.28 5.58 -37.06
C GLY A 186 32.14 5.28 -38.04
N GLU A 187 31.53 4.09 -37.99
CA GLU A 187 30.30 3.76 -38.71
C GLU A 187 29.16 3.52 -37.71
N LEU A 188 28.06 4.28 -37.88
CA LEU A 188 26.80 4.09 -37.16
C LEU A 188 26.10 2.81 -37.66
N ALA A 189 26.46 1.66 -37.10
CA ALA A 189 25.68 0.43 -37.25
C ALA A 189 24.58 0.40 -36.19
N VAL A 190 23.32 0.55 -36.62
CA VAL A 190 22.14 0.42 -35.76
C VAL A 190 21.70 -1.04 -35.75
N GLU A 191 22.02 -1.78 -34.69
CA GLU A 191 21.55 -3.16 -34.51
C GLU A 191 20.24 -3.19 -33.73
N TYR A 192 19.16 -3.66 -34.37
CA TYR A 192 17.84 -3.79 -33.76
C TYR A 192 17.73 -5.12 -33.00
N ILE A 193 17.95 -5.10 -31.68
CA ILE A 193 17.71 -6.27 -30.82
C ILE A 193 16.26 -6.24 -30.32
N TYR A 194 15.52 -7.32 -30.56
CA TYR A 194 14.13 -7.48 -30.14
C TYR A 194 14.02 -8.29 -28.84
N ASP A 195 13.69 -7.63 -27.73
CA ASP A 195 13.56 -8.24 -26.40
C ASP A 195 12.08 -8.25 -25.94
N PHE A 196 11.61 -9.34 -25.32
CA PHE A 196 10.32 -9.41 -24.59
C PHE A 196 10.42 -8.45 -23.38
N PRO A 197 9.33 -7.89 -22.78
CA PRO A 197 9.45 -6.78 -21.85
C PRO A 197 10.23 -7.13 -20.58
N ARG A 198 11.56 -6.99 -20.68
CA ARG A 198 12.54 -6.65 -19.66
C ARG A 198 12.39 -5.16 -19.29
N ALA A 199 11.15 -4.69 -19.15
CA ALA A 199 10.86 -3.25 -19.02
C ALA A 199 11.47 -2.66 -17.73
N LEU A 200 11.69 -3.49 -16.71
CA LEU A 200 12.33 -3.13 -15.44
C LEU A 200 13.66 -3.86 -15.16
N ASN A 201 14.12 -4.75 -16.04
CA ASN A 201 15.34 -5.54 -15.78
C ASN A 201 16.64 -4.81 -16.17
N ARG A 202 16.58 -3.79 -17.04
CA ARG A 202 17.70 -2.82 -17.27
C ARG A 202 17.91 -1.81 -16.13
N LEU A 203 17.45 -2.17 -14.96
CA LEU A 203 17.72 -1.50 -13.69
C LEU A 203 18.51 -2.41 -12.73
N HIS A 204 18.77 -3.66 -13.16
CA HIS A 204 19.51 -4.69 -12.42
C HIS A 204 20.52 -5.46 -13.28
N GLY A 205 20.39 -5.48 -14.61
CA GLY A 205 21.30 -6.18 -15.53
C GLY A 205 22.63 -5.45 -15.70
N HIS A 206 23.64 -5.95 -14.98
CA HIS A 206 24.92 -5.32 -14.62
C HIS A 206 24.80 -4.30 -13.49
N ILE A 207 24.79 -4.82 -12.27
CA ILE A 207 24.96 -4.05 -11.04
C ILE A 207 26.32 -3.32 -11.05
N ASN A 208 26.38 -2.16 -11.70
CA ASN A 208 27.22 -1.06 -11.26
C ASN A 208 26.52 -0.46 -10.05
N VAL A 209 26.89 -0.94 -8.85
CA VAL A 209 26.37 -0.52 -7.52
C VAL A 209 26.49 1.01 -7.30
N LEU A 210 27.12 1.76 -8.21
CA LEU A 210 27.62 3.12 -8.02
C LEU A 210 26.96 4.25 -8.84
N GLY A 211 25.75 4.10 -9.39
CA GLY A 211 24.97 5.34 -9.61
C GLY A 211 23.72 5.33 -10.47
N THR A 212 23.80 4.90 -11.73
CA THR A 212 22.76 5.26 -12.72
C THR A 212 21.48 4.44 -12.60
N GLU A 213 21.57 3.14 -12.32
CA GLU A 213 20.41 2.26 -12.20
C GLU A 213 19.74 2.36 -10.82
N LEU A 214 20.52 2.56 -9.75
CA LEU A 214 19.98 2.89 -8.43
C LEU A 214 19.08 4.12 -8.49
N LEU A 215 19.51 5.18 -9.17
CA LEU A 215 18.75 6.42 -9.30
C LEU A 215 17.40 6.21 -10.01
N SER A 216 17.31 5.33 -11.01
CA SER A 216 16.05 5.09 -11.71
C SER A 216 15.04 4.28 -10.88
N VAL A 217 15.44 3.28 -10.07
CA VAL A 217 14.47 2.60 -9.17
C VAL A 217 13.96 3.59 -8.13
N LEU A 218 14.87 4.39 -7.57
CA LEU A 218 14.52 5.41 -6.57
C LEU A 218 13.58 6.47 -7.16
N PHE A 219 13.80 6.88 -8.42
CA PHE A 219 12.93 7.81 -9.13
C PHE A 219 11.53 7.22 -9.38
N ILE A 220 11.43 5.94 -9.78
CA ILE A 220 10.14 5.25 -9.91
C ILE A 220 9.42 5.20 -8.56
N GLY A 221 10.13 4.88 -7.48
CA GLY A 221 9.59 4.93 -6.11
C GLY A 221 9.06 6.32 -5.76
N ALA A 222 9.83 7.37 -6.03
CA ALA A 222 9.42 8.74 -5.81
C ALA A 222 8.16 9.12 -6.63
N LEU A 223 8.09 8.72 -7.90
CA LEU A 223 6.92 8.96 -8.76
C LEU A 223 5.67 8.26 -8.23
N LEU A 224 5.78 6.98 -7.84
CA LEU A 224 4.70 6.25 -7.18
C LEU A 224 4.26 6.94 -5.89
N GLY A 225 5.21 7.54 -5.15
CA GLY A 225 4.92 8.35 -3.98
C GLY A 225 4.09 9.59 -4.29
N VAL A 226 4.48 10.36 -5.31
CA VAL A 226 3.69 11.52 -5.77
C VAL A 226 2.28 11.08 -6.16
N LEU A 227 2.14 9.99 -6.93
CA LEU A 227 0.83 9.48 -7.34
C LEU A 227 -0.03 9.04 -6.14
N HIS A 228 0.54 8.28 -5.21
CA HIS A 228 -0.19 7.75 -4.06
C HIS A 228 -0.58 8.85 -3.05
N VAL A 229 0.31 9.82 -2.80
CA VAL A 229 -0.01 11.00 -1.95
C VAL A 229 -1.11 11.85 -2.60
N ASN A 230 -1.06 12.05 -3.92
CA ASN A 230 -2.11 12.77 -4.64
C ASN A 230 -3.46 12.05 -4.56
N LEU A 231 -3.48 10.72 -4.59
CA LEU A 231 -4.69 9.94 -4.34
C LEU A 231 -5.23 10.21 -2.93
N GLY A 232 -4.37 10.31 -1.92
CA GLY A 232 -4.77 10.68 -0.55
C GLY A 232 -5.35 12.09 -0.48
N LEU A 233 -4.71 13.07 -1.14
CA LEU A 233 -5.20 14.45 -1.22
C LEU A 233 -6.55 14.55 -1.93
N LEU A 234 -6.80 13.73 -2.96
CA LEU A 234 -8.10 13.66 -3.65
C LEU A 234 -9.22 13.19 -2.72
N LEU A 235 -8.96 12.16 -1.91
CA LEU A 235 -9.93 11.69 -0.93
C LEU A 235 -10.16 12.72 0.17
N GLY A 236 -9.10 13.40 0.61
CA GLY A 236 -9.18 14.50 1.57
C GLY A 236 -10.02 15.65 1.04
N PHE A 237 -9.80 16.02 -0.22
CA PHE A 237 -10.57 17.04 -0.92
C PHE A 237 -12.07 16.66 -0.96
N TYR A 238 -12.39 15.41 -1.29
CA TYR A 238 -13.77 14.94 -1.31
C TYR A 238 -14.43 15.00 0.09
N ASN A 239 -13.69 14.59 1.13
CA ASN A 239 -14.17 14.62 2.51
C ASN A 239 -14.44 16.06 2.97
N THR A 240 -13.48 16.98 2.77
CA THR A 240 -13.65 18.40 3.12
C THR A 240 -14.75 19.04 2.29
N TRP A 241 -14.88 18.72 1.00
CA TRP A 241 -15.93 19.28 0.15
C TRP A 241 -17.32 18.91 0.67
N LYS A 242 -17.53 17.65 1.06
CA LYS A 242 -18.80 17.21 1.66
C LYS A 242 -19.09 17.83 3.03
N ALA A 243 -18.06 18.11 3.82
CA ALA A 243 -18.22 18.59 5.18
C ALA A 243 -18.34 20.12 5.29
N HIS A 244 -17.50 20.87 4.56
CA HIS A 244 -17.33 22.33 4.74
C HIS A 244 -17.50 23.12 3.42
N GLY A 245 -17.80 22.46 2.30
CA GLY A 245 -18.03 23.09 1.01
C GLY A 245 -16.77 23.26 0.15
N PHE A 246 -16.99 23.62 -1.12
CA PHE A 246 -15.95 23.57 -2.16
C PHE A 246 -14.81 24.57 -1.96
N LYS A 247 -15.12 25.79 -1.49
CA LYS A 247 -14.11 26.84 -1.29
C LYS A 247 -13.07 26.45 -0.24
N HIS A 248 -13.53 25.88 0.88
CA HIS A 248 -12.64 25.38 1.92
C HIS A 248 -11.81 24.20 1.42
N ALA A 249 -12.41 23.27 0.68
CA ALA A 249 -11.67 22.14 0.09
C ALA A 249 -10.56 22.58 -0.89
N LEU A 250 -10.83 23.61 -1.71
CA LEU A 250 -9.85 24.15 -2.66
C LEU A 250 -8.67 24.85 -1.96
N LEU A 251 -8.94 25.60 -0.89
CA LEU A 251 -7.89 26.26 -0.12
C LEU A 251 -7.09 25.26 0.72
N GLU A 252 -7.74 24.27 1.32
CA GLU A 252 -7.12 23.27 2.19
C GLU A 252 -6.34 22.23 1.39
N LYS A 253 -6.99 21.50 0.47
CA LYS A 253 -6.37 20.38 -0.25
C LYS A 253 -5.94 20.72 -1.67
N GLY A 254 -6.64 21.65 -2.34
CA GLY A 254 -6.28 22.10 -3.68
C GLY A 254 -4.97 22.90 -3.73
N SER A 255 -4.64 23.62 -2.67
CA SER A 255 -3.37 24.37 -2.54
C SER A 255 -2.15 23.46 -2.66
N TRP A 256 -2.22 22.22 -2.19
CA TRP A 256 -1.14 21.23 -2.33
C TRP A 256 -0.86 20.84 -3.80
N TRP A 257 -1.90 20.79 -4.66
CA TRP A 257 -1.69 20.56 -6.09
C TRP A 257 -1.07 21.77 -6.78
N VAL A 258 -1.51 22.97 -6.41
CA VAL A 258 -0.92 24.22 -6.93
C VAL A 258 0.56 24.31 -6.50
N LEU A 259 0.88 23.90 -5.28
CA LEU A 259 2.25 23.86 -4.78
C LEU A 259 3.11 22.86 -5.56
N GLN A 260 2.63 21.63 -5.77
CA GLN A 260 3.35 20.63 -6.57
C GLN A 260 3.58 21.12 -8.01
N LEU A 261 2.57 21.75 -8.63
CA LEU A 261 2.69 22.34 -9.96
C LEU A 261 3.71 23.49 -9.99
N GLY A 262 3.74 24.33 -8.96
CA GLY A 262 4.75 25.37 -8.80
C GLY A 262 6.18 24.81 -8.73
N ILE A 263 6.38 23.74 -7.96
CA ILE A 263 7.68 23.04 -7.86
C ILE A 263 8.09 22.48 -9.23
N VAL A 264 7.18 21.80 -9.94
CA VAL A 264 7.47 21.23 -11.26
C VAL A 264 7.85 22.32 -12.27
N LEU A 265 7.10 23.42 -12.32
CA LEU A 265 7.41 24.54 -13.22
C LEU A 265 8.73 25.23 -12.89
N LEU A 266 9.07 25.33 -11.60
CA LEU A 266 10.36 25.88 -11.16
C LEU A 266 11.51 24.98 -11.64
N VAL A 267 11.39 23.66 -11.48
CA VAL A 267 12.39 22.70 -11.93
C VAL A 267 12.53 22.73 -13.46
N LEU A 268 11.42 22.70 -14.20
CA LEU A 268 11.44 22.80 -15.67
C LEU A 268 12.08 24.10 -16.15
N GLY A 269 11.82 25.21 -15.46
CA GLY A 269 12.45 26.48 -15.78
C GLY A 269 13.96 26.48 -15.52
N TYR A 270 14.43 25.82 -14.46
CA TYR A 270 15.86 25.68 -14.20
C TYR A 270 16.55 24.80 -15.25
N LEU A 271 15.84 23.77 -15.73
CA LEU A 271 16.27 22.91 -16.84
C LEU A 271 16.15 23.56 -18.22
N GLN A 272 15.73 24.84 -18.30
CA GLN A 272 15.55 25.60 -19.55
C GLN A 272 14.51 24.98 -20.51
N ILE A 273 13.53 24.23 -19.99
CA ILE A 273 12.45 23.61 -20.77
C ILE A 273 11.18 24.47 -20.67
N GLY A 274 10.96 25.34 -21.67
CA GLY A 274 9.67 25.97 -21.98
C GLY A 274 9.16 27.08 -21.04
N PHE A 275 9.60 27.15 -19.78
CA PHE A 275 9.12 28.12 -18.80
C PHE A 275 10.26 28.88 -18.13
N GLN A 276 9.97 30.09 -17.63
CA GLN A 276 10.93 30.85 -16.85
C GLN A 276 10.83 30.47 -15.36
N PRO A 277 11.95 30.31 -14.63
CA PRO A 277 11.94 29.87 -13.22
C PRO A 277 11.05 30.71 -12.29
N TRP A 278 10.96 32.01 -12.55
CA TRP A 278 10.16 32.93 -11.74
C TRP A 278 8.65 32.63 -11.78
N VAL A 279 8.15 32.01 -12.86
CA VAL A 279 6.74 31.60 -12.97
C VAL A 279 6.41 30.53 -11.93
N GLY A 280 7.28 29.52 -11.79
CA GLY A 280 7.15 28.51 -10.75
C GLY A 280 7.21 29.11 -9.34
N GLY A 281 8.13 30.05 -9.12
CA GLY A 281 8.25 30.78 -7.85
C GLY A 281 6.97 31.54 -7.46
N ILE A 282 6.35 32.26 -8.40
CA ILE A 282 5.08 32.97 -8.15
C ILE A 282 3.96 31.99 -7.78
N ILE A 283 3.85 30.88 -8.50
CA ILE A 283 2.81 29.87 -8.24
C ILE A 283 3.01 29.22 -6.87
N MET A 284 4.26 28.97 -6.45
CA MET A 284 4.55 28.47 -5.10
C MET A 284 4.15 29.46 -4.00
N ILE A 285 4.41 30.76 -4.20
CA ILE A 285 3.98 31.80 -3.24
C ILE A 285 2.45 31.84 -3.17
N LEU A 286 1.76 31.80 -4.32
CA LEU A 286 0.31 31.73 -4.37
C LEU A 286 -0.23 30.50 -3.60
N ALA A 287 0.39 29.33 -3.81
CA ALA A 287 0.03 28.11 -3.10
C ALA A 287 0.24 28.24 -1.60
N ALA A 288 1.34 28.85 -1.14
CA ALA A 288 1.60 29.08 0.28
C ALA A 288 0.56 30.03 0.91
N VAL A 289 0.15 31.07 0.19
CA VAL A 289 -0.93 31.97 0.65
C VAL A 289 -2.27 31.23 0.73
N MET A 290 -2.62 30.44 -0.29
CA MET A 290 -3.83 29.63 -0.27
C MET A 290 -3.83 28.63 0.90
N LEU A 291 -2.69 27.99 1.15
CA LEU A 291 -2.50 27.03 2.24
C LEU A 291 -2.64 27.70 3.60
N TYR A 292 -2.07 28.90 3.78
CA TYR A 292 -2.26 29.69 5.00
C TYR A 292 -3.72 30.08 5.22
N LEU A 293 -4.45 30.44 4.16
CA LEU A 293 -5.88 30.77 4.28
C LEU A 293 -6.77 29.54 4.53
N GLY A 294 -6.36 28.35 4.08
CA GLY A 294 -7.10 27.10 4.24
C GLY A 294 -6.82 26.38 5.56
N GLU A 295 -5.55 26.09 5.84
CA GLU A 295 -5.09 25.31 6.99
C GLU A 295 -4.43 26.20 8.07
N GLY A 296 -4.19 27.49 7.82
CA GLY A 296 -3.49 28.35 8.78
C GLY A 296 -2.00 28.01 8.87
N ILE A 297 -1.45 28.17 10.08
CA ILE A 297 -0.02 27.90 10.35
C ILE A 297 0.32 26.41 10.22
N THR A 298 -0.63 25.51 10.48
CA THR A 298 -0.37 24.06 10.40
C THR A 298 -0.01 23.64 8.98
N GLY A 299 -0.69 24.18 7.96
CA GLY A 299 -0.38 23.88 6.56
C GLY A 299 1.05 24.31 6.18
N ILE A 300 1.52 25.46 6.66
CA ILE A 300 2.90 25.92 6.41
C ILE A 300 3.92 24.98 7.04
N ILE A 301 3.68 24.51 8.27
CA ILE A 301 4.56 23.56 8.97
C ILE A 301 4.59 22.21 8.25
N GLU A 302 3.53 21.85 7.52
CA GLU A 302 3.47 20.62 6.74
C GLU A 302 4.18 20.71 5.37
N LEU A 303 4.62 21.89 4.89
CA LEU A 303 5.28 22.02 3.58
C LEU A 303 6.48 21.07 3.38
N PRO A 304 7.39 20.87 4.37
CA PRO A 304 8.47 19.90 4.25
C PRO A 304 7.99 18.45 4.07
N SER A 305 6.71 18.15 4.35
CA SER A 305 6.15 16.82 4.18
C SER A 305 6.21 16.35 2.72
N ILE A 306 6.13 17.22 1.72
CA ILE A 306 6.24 16.80 0.30
C ILE A 306 7.57 16.07 0.05
N PHE A 307 8.67 16.64 0.54
CA PHE A 307 9.99 16.05 0.43
C PHE A 307 10.13 14.80 1.30
N SER A 308 9.61 14.84 2.54
CA SER A 308 9.61 13.69 3.45
C SER A 308 8.85 12.49 2.86
N ASN A 309 7.72 12.74 2.21
CA ASN A 309 6.93 11.72 1.55
C ASN A 309 7.75 11.12 0.40
N MET A 310 8.32 11.95 -0.49
CA MET A 310 9.13 11.47 -1.62
C MET A 310 10.29 10.57 -1.17
N LEU A 311 11.06 11.00 -0.15
CA LEU A 311 12.13 10.18 0.46
C LEU A 311 11.61 8.88 1.06
N SER A 312 10.41 8.91 1.64
CA SER A 312 9.77 7.72 2.20
C SER A 312 9.41 6.70 1.14
N TYR A 313 8.95 7.12 -0.04
CA TYR A 313 8.62 6.23 -1.15
C TYR A 313 9.84 5.75 -1.95
N MET A 314 10.95 6.50 -1.97
CA MET A 314 12.22 5.99 -2.51
C MET A 314 12.65 4.66 -1.85
N ARG A 315 12.21 4.41 -0.61
CA ARG A 315 12.44 3.16 0.10
C ARG A 315 11.86 1.93 -0.61
N LEU A 316 10.79 2.07 -1.39
CA LEU A 316 10.25 0.99 -2.23
C LEU A 316 11.34 0.39 -3.12
N GLY A 317 12.10 1.27 -3.78
CA GLY A 317 13.18 0.85 -4.67
C GLY A 317 14.39 0.32 -3.92
N ALA A 318 14.83 1.02 -2.87
CA ALA A 318 16.01 0.66 -2.11
C ALA A 318 15.91 -0.74 -1.47
N VAL A 319 14.74 -1.11 -0.94
CA VAL A 319 14.53 -2.41 -0.29
C VAL A 319 14.55 -3.56 -1.30
N GLY A 320 13.96 -3.36 -2.48
CA GLY A 320 14.00 -4.37 -3.54
C GLY A 320 15.41 -4.57 -4.09
N LEU A 321 16.11 -3.47 -4.37
CA LEU A 321 17.52 -3.51 -4.78
C LEU A 321 18.41 -4.22 -3.76
N ALA A 322 18.19 -4.00 -2.46
CA ALA A 322 18.94 -4.68 -1.42
C ALA A 322 18.69 -6.19 -1.41
N SER A 323 17.45 -6.63 -1.66
CA SER A 323 17.11 -8.06 -1.74
C SER A 323 17.73 -8.73 -2.97
N VAL A 324 17.72 -8.07 -4.13
CA VAL A 324 18.37 -8.58 -5.34
C VAL A 324 19.89 -8.59 -5.17
N GLY A 325 20.49 -7.50 -4.69
CA GLY A 325 21.93 -7.45 -4.44
C GLY A 325 22.39 -8.53 -3.46
N LEU A 326 21.60 -8.83 -2.42
CA LEU A 326 21.89 -9.95 -1.51
C LEU A 326 21.82 -11.30 -2.24
N ALA A 327 20.83 -11.50 -3.11
CA ALA A 327 20.69 -12.73 -3.88
C ALA A 327 21.88 -12.94 -4.85
N VAL A 328 22.32 -11.89 -5.54
CA VAL A 328 23.50 -11.95 -6.43
C VAL A 328 24.75 -12.32 -5.65
N VAL A 329 25.00 -11.69 -4.49
CA VAL A 329 26.16 -12.04 -3.64
C VAL A 329 26.11 -13.50 -3.18
N ILE A 330 24.93 -14.01 -2.81
CA ILE A 330 24.77 -15.42 -2.42
C ILE A 330 25.02 -16.36 -3.61
N ASN A 331 24.45 -16.05 -4.77
CA ASN A 331 24.51 -16.90 -5.95
C ASN A 331 25.90 -16.86 -6.59
N GLU A 332 26.32 -15.68 -7.06
CA GLU A 332 27.51 -15.51 -7.89
C GLU A 332 28.80 -15.45 -7.09
N ASN A 333 28.82 -14.76 -5.93
CA ASN A 333 30.05 -14.55 -5.17
C ASN A 333 30.34 -15.67 -4.17
N LEU A 334 29.31 -16.34 -3.63
CA LEU A 334 29.46 -17.37 -2.60
C LEU A 334 29.20 -18.79 -3.13
N THR A 335 28.06 -19.03 -3.78
CA THR A 335 27.60 -20.39 -4.10
C THR A 335 28.30 -20.97 -5.33
N MET A 336 28.28 -20.27 -6.47
CA MET A 336 28.82 -20.78 -7.73
C MET A 336 30.33 -21.11 -7.66
N PRO A 337 31.19 -20.25 -7.08
CA PRO A 337 32.62 -20.55 -6.98
C PRO A 337 32.93 -21.77 -6.11
N LEU A 338 32.13 -22.03 -5.07
CA LEU A 338 32.27 -23.20 -4.20
C LEU A 338 31.82 -24.48 -4.90
N ILE A 339 30.78 -24.41 -5.74
CA ILE A 339 30.30 -25.56 -6.51
C ILE A 339 31.33 -25.93 -7.60
N GLU A 340 31.93 -24.95 -8.26
CA GLU A 340 32.94 -25.15 -9.32
C GLU A 340 34.25 -25.79 -8.80
N GLN A 341 34.63 -25.52 -7.54
CA GLN A 341 35.79 -26.15 -6.90
C GLN A 341 35.63 -27.67 -6.69
N GLY A 342 34.39 -28.19 -6.71
CA GLY A 342 34.08 -29.61 -6.61
C GLY A 342 34.32 -30.23 -5.22
N GLY A 343 33.96 -31.51 -5.08
CA GLY A 343 34.18 -32.28 -3.83
C GLY A 343 33.31 -31.80 -2.66
N ILE A 344 33.91 -31.63 -1.48
CA ILE A 344 33.19 -31.22 -0.25
C ILE A 344 32.65 -29.78 -0.32
N PHE A 345 33.25 -28.94 -1.18
CA PHE A 345 32.84 -27.56 -1.37
C PHE A 345 31.45 -27.44 -2.02
N VAL A 346 30.99 -28.46 -2.74
CA VAL A 346 29.61 -28.52 -3.27
C VAL A 346 28.57 -28.58 -2.14
N LEU A 347 28.81 -29.41 -1.12
CA LEU A 347 27.92 -29.51 0.04
C LEU A 347 27.89 -28.19 0.84
N LEU A 348 29.04 -27.54 0.96
CA LEU A 348 29.15 -26.23 1.61
C LEU A 348 28.42 -25.14 0.79
N GLY A 349 28.55 -25.14 -0.53
CA GLY A 349 27.84 -24.23 -1.43
C GLY A 349 26.33 -24.35 -1.32
N ILE A 350 25.79 -25.58 -1.35
CA ILE A 350 24.35 -25.84 -1.16
C ILE A 350 23.87 -25.35 0.21
N LEU A 351 24.64 -25.57 1.27
CA LEU A 351 24.30 -25.09 2.61
C LEU A 351 24.20 -23.56 2.64
N ILE A 352 25.19 -22.86 2.08
CA ILE A 352 25.22 -21.39 2.02
C ILE A 352 24.06 -20.87 1.18
N PHE A 353 23.77 -21.48 0.04
CA PHE A 353 22.64 -21.14 -0.82
C PHE A 353 21.31 -21.19 -0.05
N VAL A 354 21.04 -22.30 0.63
CA VAL A 354 19.80 -22.48 1.40
C VAL A 354 19.69 -21.47 2.52
N ILE A 355 20.74 -21.28 3.32
CA ILE A 355 20.73 -20.34 4.45
C ILE A 355 20.58 -18.90 3.93
N GLY A 356 21.33 -18.53 2.90
CA GLY A 356 21.30 -17.21 2.29
C GLY A 356 19.91 -16.85 1.78
N HIS A 357 19.27 -17.75 1.03
CA HIS A 357 17.92 -17.51 0.53
C HIS A 357 16.86 -17.51 1.63
N ILE A 358 17.00 -18.30 2.70
CA ILE A 358 16.08 -18.22 3.85
C ILE A 358 16.16 -16.83 4.49
N ILE A 359 17.38 -16.29 4.67
CA ILE A 359 17.59 -14.94 5.21
C ILE A 359 16.99 -13.90 4.27
N ASN A 360 17.26 -14.01 2.96
CA ASN A 360 16.74 -13.07 1.98
C ASN A 360 15.21 -13.08 1.92
N ILE A 361 14.57 -14.25 1.97
CA ILE A 361 13.11 -14.38 2.05
C ILE A 361 12.57 -13.78 3.35
N ALA A 362 13.21 -14.02 4.50
CA ALA A 362 12.76 -13.47 5.77
C ALA A 362 12.80 -11.93 5.77
N LEU A 363 13.91 -11.34 5.30
CA LEU A 363 14.05 -9.89 5.15
C LEU A 363 13.12 -9.34 4.08
N GLY A 364 12.96 -10.07 2.97
CA GLY A 364 12.08 -9.76 1.84
C GLY A 364 10.59 -9.86 2.15
N VAL A 365 10.20 -10.54 3.24
CA VAL A 365 8.82 -10.49 3.75
C VAL A 365 8.65 -9.36 4.76
N ILE A 366 9.56 -9.26 5.75
CA ILE A 366 9.39 -8.34 6.88
C ILE A 366 9.58 -6.88 6.44
N GLY A 367 10.62 -6.60 5.65
CA GLY A 367 10.92 -5.24 5.18
C GLY A 367 9.78 -4.66 4.35
N PRO A 368 9.38 -5.32 3.24
CA PRO A 368 8.26 -4.87 2.43
C PRO A 368 6.93 -4.76 3.16
N PHE A 369 6.66 -5.67 4.11
CA PHE A 369 5.47 -5.58 4.96
C PHE A 369 5.45 -4.29 5.79
N LEU A 370 6.51 -4.03 6.57
CA LEU A 370 6.58 -2.87 7.47
C LEU A 370 6.64 -1.55 6.70
N HIS A 371 7.38 -1.50 5.59
CA HIS A 371 7.47 -0.31 4.77
C HIS A 371 6.17 -0.01 4.05
N SER A 372 5.49 -1.01 3.51
CA SER A 372 4.16 -0.82 2.92
C SER A 372 3.16 -0.31 3.95
N LEU A 373 3.15 -0.84 5.19
CA LEU A 373 2.29 -0.31 6.25
C LEU A 373 2.62 1.15 6.59
N ARG A 374 3.90 1.51 6.71
CA ARG A 374 4.32 2.89 6.98
C ARG A 374 3.81 3.85 5.91
N LEU A 375 3.96 3.49 4.63
CA LEU A 375 3.49 4.34 3.52
C LEU A 375 1.98 4.59 3.61
N HIS A 376 1.20 3.60 4.02
CA HIS A 376 -0.25 3.77 4.17
C HIS A 376 -0.62 4.57 5.43
N TYR A 377 -0.03 4.28 6.59
CA TYR A 377 -0.43 4.90 7.85
C TYR A 377 0.09 6.33 8.00
N VAL A 378 1.34 6.59 7.58
CA VAL A 378 1.99 7.88 7.83
C VAL A 378 1.87 8.81 6.62
N GLU A 379 1.99 8.30 5.41
CA GLU A 379 2.05 9.14 4.21
C GLU A 379 0.68 9.30 3.53
N PHE A 380 -0.17 8.28 3.59
CA PHE A 380 -1.45 8.25 2.88
C PHE A 380 -2.63 8.63 3.78
N PHE A 381 -2.84 7.93 4.90
CA PHE A 381 -3.98 8.18 5.79
C PHE A 381 -3.98 9.59 6.39
N THR A 382 -2.82 10.12 6.77
CA THR A 382 -2.72 11.48 7.32
C THR A 382 -3.26 12.56 6.38
N LYS A 383 -3.41 12.29 5.07
CA LYS A 383 -3.91 13.26 4.09
C LYS A 383 -5.43 13.41 4.06
N PHE A 384 -6.19 12.45 4.58
CA PHE A 384 -7.66 12.47 4.52
C PHE A 384 -8.37 11.88 5.74
N TYR A 385 -7.64 11.16 6.59
CA TYR A 385 -8.16 10.30 7.64
C TYR A 385 -7.83 10.88 9.01
N LYS A 386 -8.84 11.34 9.76
CA LYS A 386 -8.65 11.80 11.14
C LYS A 386 -8.74 10.64 12.13
N GLY A 387 -9.51 9.60 11.78
CA GLY A 387 -9.70 8.41 12.61
C GLY A 387 -10.44 8.73 13.92
N GLY A 388 -10.39 7.79 14.86
CA GLY A 388 -11.03 7.91 16.19
C GLY A 388 -12.43 7.32 16.28
N GLY A 389 -12.83 6.56 15.26
CA GLY A 389 -14.12 5.88 15.22
C GLY A 389 -14.25 4.73 16.23
N ILE A 390 -15.44 4.55 16.81
CA ILE A 390 -15.74 3.45 17.74
C ILE A 390 -16.25 2.24 16.95
N ALA A 391 -15.68 1.06 17.15
CA ALA A 391 -16.12 -0.15 16.45
C ALA A 391 -17.55 -0.56 16.84
N PHE A 392 -18.38 -0.92 15.85
CA PHE A 392 -19.69 -1.51 16.11
C PHE A 392 -19.56 -2.94 16.64
N GLN A 393 -19.87 -3.12 17.93
CA GLN A 393 -19.91 -4.41 18.60
C GLN A 393 -21.36 -4.81 18.89
N PRO A 394 -21.96 -5.70 18.09
CA PRO A 394 -23.32 -6.16 18.35
C PRO A 394 -23.38 -7.02 19.62
N PHE A 395 -24.39 -6.76 20.45
CA PHE A 395 -24.64 -7.51 21.67
C PHE A 395 -24.86 -9.00 21.36
N GLY A 396 -24.24 -9.90 22.14
CA GLY A 396 -24.38 -11.35 21.99
C GLY A 396 -23.54 -12.00 20.88
N LYS A 397 -22.69 -11.25 20.17
CA LYS A 397 -21.72 -11.84 19.24
C LYS A 397 -20.65 -12.58 20.04
N LYS A 398 -20.56 -13.91 19.89
CA LYS A 398 -19.36 -14.66 20.29
C LYS A 398 -18.24 -14.27 19.33
N ILE A 399 -17.24 -13.55 19.85
CA ILE A 399 -15.99 -13.22 19.15
C ILE A 399 -15.05 -14.42 19.19
#